data_AF-A2Y9G7-F1
#
_entry.id   AF-A2Y9G7-F1
#
_cell.length_a   1.000
_cell.length_b   1.000
_cell.length_c   1.000
_cell.angle_alpha   90.00
_cell.angle_beta   90.00
_cell.angle_gamma   90.00
#
_symmetry.space_group_name_H-M   'P 1'
#
loop_
_entity.id
_entity.type
_entity.pdbx_description
1 polymer ?
#
loop_
_entity_poly.entity_id
_entity_poly.type
_entity_poly.pdbx_seq_one_letter_code
_entity_poly.pdbx_strand_id
1 'polypeptide(L)'
;MTLPPFSCGNGTAAPATCPATPPSPPPTSKPATGGEPAASCPDYFRYIHDDLRPWRGAGITREAVERGRRHAYFRLVVVSGRAYVETYRRSYQTRDAFTQWGVAQLLRRYAGRVPDVDIMFACDDRGRVRAADFAAAPADAPPVFRYCRDATTLDVVFPDWSFWGWPEVNIGAWPATLEAVRRESARVRWPEREPFAFWKGNPGVARIRGELMKCNPASDGKDWNARLFSQDWNHAIHNGFRDSSIPKQCLHRYKIYIEGEAWSVSEKYIMACDSPVLFVNTPYQDILSRGLVAGEHYWPINRTRIWI
;
A
#
# COMPACT_ATOMS: atom_id res chain seq x y z
N MET A 1 -17.34 22.43 19.65
CA MET A 1 -18.45 21.81 18.90
C MET A 1 -18.36 20.30 19.10
N THR A 2 -19.27 19.79 19.90
CA THR A 2 -19.46 18.37 20.24
C THR A 2 -20.06 17.65 19.03
N LEU A 3 -19.41 16.59 18.58
CA LEU A 3 -19.93 15.71 17.52
C LEU A 3 -21.08 14.86 18.09
N PRO A 4 -22.19 14.65 17.33
CA PRO A 4 -23.30 13.82 17.77
C PRO A 4 -22.91 12.33 17.75
N PRO A 5 -23.52 11.49 18.63
CA PRO A 5 -23.21 10.07 18.68
C PRO A 5 -23.88 9.31 17.52
N PHE A 6 -23.13 8.38 16.93
CA PHE A 6 -23.65 7.41 15.98
C PHE A 6 -24.64 6.48 16.68
N SER A 7 -25.91 6.51 16.25
CA SER A 7 -26.95 5.59 16.68
C SER A 7 -26.92 4.32 15.82
N CYS A 8 -26.64 3.17 16.41
CA CYS A 8 -26.92 1.86 15.85
C CYS A 8 -28.24 1.36 16.42
N GLY A 9 -29.22 1.10 15.56
CA GLY A 9 -30.55 0.65 15.93
C GLY A 9 -30.56 -0.77 16.52
N ASN A 10 -31.32 -0.88 17.63
CA ASN A 10 -31.95 -2.04 18.26
C ASN A 10 -31.52 -3.46 17.84
N GLY A 11 -30.63 -4.02 18.66
CA GLY A 11 -30.52 -5.46 18.91
C GLY A 11 -29.98 -5.64 20.32
N THR A 12 -30.80 -6.12 21.24
CA THR A 12 -30.43 -6.42 22.63
C THR A 12 -29.28 -7.43 22.70
N ALA A 13 -28.07 -6.95 23.00
CA ALA A 13 -26.96 -7.77 23.48
C ALA A 13 -25.98 -6.89 24.27
N ALA A 14 -25.55 -7.37 25.44
CA ALA A 14 -24.64 -6.73 26.38
C ALA A 14 -23.33 -6.22 25.73
N PRO A 15 -22.63 -5.23 26.32
CA PRO A 15 -21.40 -4.70 25.75
C PRO A 15 -20.33 -5.79 25.67
N ALA A 16 -19.94 -6.15 24.44
CA ALA A 16 -18.83 -7.06 24.20
C ALA A 16 -17.51 -6.33 24.48
N THR A 17 -17.04 -6.43 25.73
CA THR A 17 -15.65 -6.15 26.08
C THR A 17 -14.76 -7.18 25.38
N CYS A 18 -13.87 -6.71 24.51
CA CYS A 18 -12.81 -7.55 23.97
C CYS A 18 -11.93 -8.03 25.15
N PRO A 19 -11.71 -9.35 25.34
CA PRO A 19 -10.84 -9.82 26.41
C PRO A 19 -9.43 -9.27 26.20
N ALA A 20 -8.85 -8.67 27.24
CA ALA A 20 -7.47 -8.15 27.24
C ALA A 20 -6.39 -9.26 27.23
N THR A 21 -6.80 -10.52 27.08
CA THR A 21 -5.93 -11.70 27.14
C THR A 21 -6.28 -12.61 25.96
N PRO A 22 -5.31 -12.93 25.07
CA PRO A 22 -5.54 -13.94 24.05
C PRO A 22 -5.86 -15.28 24.71
N PRO A 23 -6.85 -16.05 24.24
CA PRO A 23 -7.01 -17.43 24.67
C PRO A 23 -5.73 -18.22 24.36
N SER A 24 -5.36 -19.13 25.27
CA SER A 24 -4.21 -20.02 25.10
C SER A 24 -4.30 -20.75 23.75
N PRO A 25 -3.17 -20.92 23.04
CA PRO A 25 -3.19 -21.63 21.77
C PRO A 25 -3.69 -23.07 21.98
N PRO A 26 -4.56 -23.58 21.10
CA PRO A 26 -4.98 -24.97 21.17
C PRO A 26 -3.75 -25.90 21.04
N PRO A 27 -3.79 -27.09 21.66
CA PRO A 27 -2.69 -28.05 21.56
C PRO A 27 -2.42 -28.38 20.09
N THR A 28 -1.14 -28.40 19.74
CA THR A 28 -0.64 -28.64 18.39
C THR A 28 -1.14 -29.99 17.89
N SER A 29 -2.16 -30.01 17.02
CA SER A 29 -2.53 -31.22 16.30
C SER A 29 -1.42 -31.55 15.30
N LYS A 30 -0.91 -32.79 15.36
CA LYS A 30 0.05 -33.32 14.39
C LYS A 30 -0.49 -33.13 12.97
N PRO A 31 0.34 -32.77 11.97
CA PRO A 31 -0.13 -32.68 10.59
C PRO A 31 -0.65 -34.05 10.14
N ALA A 32 -1.89 -34.09 9.65
CA ALA A 32 -2.41 -35.26 8.97
C ALA A 32 -1.50 -35.58 7.77
N THR A 33 -0.97 -36.80 7.76
CA THR A 33 -0.22 -37.35 6.64
C THR A 33 -1.16 -37.56 5.45
N GLY A 34 -1.15 -36.59 4.53
CA GLY A 34 -1.87 -36.60 3.25
C GLY A 34 -1.45 -35.38 2.45
N GLY A 35 -0.27 -35.44 1.82
CA GLY A 35 0.38 -34.29 1.22
C GLY A 35 -0.23 -33.88 -0.11
N GLU A 36 -0.99 -32.78 -0.11
CA GLU A 36 -0.90 -31.85 -1.23
C GLU A 36 0.54 -31.31 -1.29
N PRO A 37 1.16 -31.15 -2.47
CA PRO A 37 2.45 -30.47 -2.55
C PRO A 37 2.31 -29.12 -1.86
N ALA A 38 3.17 -28.85 -0.89
CA ALA A 38 3.13 -27.61 -0.12
C ALA A 38 3.07 -26.45 -1.11
N ALA A 39 1.96 -25.69 -1.09
CA ALA A 39 1.75 -24.59 -2.01
C ALA A 39 2.97 -23.68 -1.96
N SER A 40 3.73 -23.63 -3.05
CA SER A 40 4.89 -22.75 -3.15
C SER A 40 4.40 -21.31 -3.09
N CYS A 41 5.09 -20.46 -2.33
CA CYS A 41 4.81 -19.03 -2.37
C CYS A 41 4.90 -18.55 -3.83
N PRO A 42 3.92 -17.77 -4.31
CA PRO A 42 3.98 -17.19 -5.65
C PRO A 42 5.31 -16.48 -5.93
N ASP A 43 5.79 -16.56 -7.18
CA ASP A 43 7.12 -16.08 -7.57
C ASP A 43 7.38 -14.60 -7.24
N TYR A 44 6.35 -13.77 -7.21
CA TYR A 44 6.49 -12.36 -6.83
C TYR A 44 6.87 -12.14 -5.37
N PHE A 45 6.84 -13.17 -4.50
CA PHE A 45 7.42 -13.07 -3.16
C PHE A 45 8.95 -13.17 -3.15
N ARG A 46 9.59 -13.56 -4.27
CA ARG A 46 11.06 -13.64 -4.36
C ARG A 46 11.76 -12.32 -4.08
N TYR A 47 11.08 -11.18 -4.31
CA TYR A 47 11.64 -9.85 -4.09
C TYR A 47 11.95 -9.55 -2.61
N ILE A 48 11.39 -10.30 -1.66
CA ILE A 48 11.81 -10.23 -0.25
C ILE A 48 13.30 -10.58 -0.12
N HIS A 49 13.78 -11.57 -0.88
CA HIS A 49 15.20 -11.94 -0.90
C HIS A 49 16.07 -10.87 -1.57
N ASP A 50 15.52 -10.13 -2.54
CA ASP A 50 16.22 -9.02 -3.19
C ASP A 50 16.37 -7.82 -2.26
N ASP A 51 15.34 -7.52 -1.47
CA ASP A 51 15.37 -6.45 -0.48
C ASP A 51 16.33 -6.78 0.67
N LEU A 52 16.39 -8.04 1.11
CA LEU A 52 17.28 -8.49 2.18
C LEU A 52 18.68 -8.88 1.70
N ARG A 53 18.95 -8.80 0.40
CA ARG A 53 20.22 -9.17 -0.22
C ARG A 53 21.45 -8.54 0.44
N PRO A 54 21.46 -7.25 0.85
CA PRO A 54 22.64 -6.63 1.45
C PRO A 54 23.18 -7.37 2.69
N TRP A 55 22.31 -8.07 3.41
CA TRP A 55 22.64 -8.75 4.66
C TRP A 55 22.72 -10.28 4.53
N ARG A 56 22.57 -10.84 3.32
CA ARG A 56 22.49 -12.31 3.12
C ARG A 56 23.68 -13.08 3.68
N GLY A 57 24.90 -12.54 3.57
CA GLY A 57 26.13 -13.21 4.00
C GLY A 57 26.52 -12.93 5.44
N ALA A 58 26.45 -11.67 5.86
CA ALA A 58 26.93 -11.21 7.17
C ALA A 58 25.84 -11.17 8.27
N GLY A 59 24.57 -11.27 7.88
CA GLY A 59 23.45 -11.08 8.79
C GLY A 59 23.19 -9.60 9.12
N ILE A 60 22.21 -9.38 9.98
CA ILE A 60 21.82 -8.05 10.47
C ILE A 60 22.27 -7.95 11.92
N THR A 61 23.19 -7.03 12.22
CA THR A 61 23.63 -6.79 13.60
C THR A 61 22.69 -5.86 14.34
N ARG A 62 22.74 -5.89 15.67
CA ARG A 62 21.99 -4.93 16.50
C ARG A 62 22.37 -3.49 16.15
N GLU A 63 23.66 -3.23 15.94
CA GLU A 63 24.17 -1.91 15.59
C GLU A 63 23.60 -1.43 14.24
N ALA A 64 23.44 -2.33 13.25
CA ALA A 64 22.80 -2.02 11.98
C ALA A 64 21.32 -1.63 12.17
N VAL A 65 20.58 -2.35 13.01
CA VAL A 65 19.19 -2.00 13.37
C VAL A 65 19.14 -0.62 14.04
N GLU A 66 19.97 -0.37 15.06
CA GLU A 66 19.98 0.90 15.79
C GLU A 66 20.33 2.10 14.89
N ARG A 67 21.20 1.93 13.88
CA ARG A 67 21.46 2.97 12.86
C ARG A 67 20.20 3.40 12.10
N GLY A 68 19.18 2.55 12.05
CA GLY A 68 17.90 2.80 11.41
C GLY A 68 17.01 3.81 12.16
N ARG A 69 17.28 4.09 13.44
CA ARG A 69 16.47 5.02 14.28
C ARG A 69 16.25 6.38 13.62
N ARG A 70 17.28 6.94 12.96
CA ARG A 70 17.18 8.25 12.27
C ARG A 70 16.19 8.26 11.10
N HIS A 71 15.90 7.10 10.53
CA HIS A 71 14.98 6.90 9.40
C HIS A 71 13.59 6.44 9.83
N ALA A 72 13.49 5.78 10.98
CA ALA A 72 12.25 5.21 11.48
C ALA A 72 11.28 6.25 12.06
N TYR A 73 9.98 5.95 12.00
CA TYR A 73 8.91 6.61 12.72
C TYR A 73 8.57 5.87 14.01
N PHE A 74 8.68 4.54 13.98
CA PHE A 74 8.58 3.69 15.15
C PHE A 74 9.51 2.48 15.03
N ARG A 75 9.89 1.92 16.17
CA ARG A 75 10.50 0.59 16.28
C ARG A 75 9.42 -0.39 16.71
N LEU A 76 9.39 -1.55 16.08
CA LEU A 76 8.50 -2.65 16.42
C LEU A 76 9.35 -3.88 16.75
N VAL A 77 9.15 -4.42 17.94
CA VAL A 77 9.81 -5.65 18.39
C VAL A 77 8.75 -6.70 18.66
N VAL A 78 8.91 -7.88 18.08
CA VAL A 78 8.11 -9.07 18.45
C VAL A 78 9.00 -9.95 19.31
N VAL A 79 8.53 -10.32 20.50
CA VAL A 79 9.17 -11.31 21.38
C VAL A 79 8.12 -12.30 21.86
N SER A 80 8.33 -13.58 21.63
CA SER A 80 7.43 -14.66 22.02
C SER A 80 5.98 -14.42 21.58
N GLY A 81 5.81 -13.95 20.34
CA GLY A 81 4.50 -13.66 19.74
C GLY A 81 3.81 -12.38 20.21
N ARG A 82 4.45 -11.57 21.06
CA ARG A 82 3.93 -10.27 21.52
C ARG A 82 4.68 -9.12 20.87
N ALA A 83 3.93 -8.18 20.29
CA ALA A 83 4.48 -6.95 19.73
C ALA A 83 4.63 -5.84 20.79
N TYR A 84 5.74 -5.12 20.70
CA TYR A 84 6.09 -3.93 21.46
C TYR A 84 6.43 -2.82 20.46
N VAL A 85 5.97 -1.61 20.70
CA VAL A 85 6.18 -0.47 19.81
C VAL A 85 6.75 0.70 20.59
N GLU A 86 7.86 1.26 20.11
CA GLU A 86 8.41 2.53 20.56
C GLU A 86 8.26 3.55 19.43
N THR A 87 7.47 4.61 19.66
CA THR A 87 7.27 5.67 18.66
C THR A 87 8.38 6.72 18.77
N TYR A 88 9.07 6.98 17.66
CA TYR A 88 10.13 8.00 17.59
C TYR A 88 9.62 9.36 17.14
N ARG A 89 8.64 9.37 16.24
CA ARG A 89 8.04 10.61 15.73
C ARG A 89 6.67 10.34 15.14
N ARG A 90 5.86 11.39 15.05
CA ARG A 90 4.52 11.34 14.51
C ARG A 90 4.53 11.03 13.01
N SER A 91 3.78 10.02 12.59
CA SER A 91 3.53 9.73 11.17
C SER A 91 2.61 10.77 10.53
N TYR A 92 2.71 10.90 9.21
CA TYR A 92 1.65 11.54 8.44
C TYR A 92 0.37 10.71 8.63
N GLN A 93 -0.69 11.33 9.13
CA GLN A 93 -1.98 10.66 9.37
C GLN A 93 -1.81 9.35 10.18
N THR A 94 -2.75 8.41 10.07
CA THR A 94 -2.76 7.14 10.82
C THR A 94 -1.98 6.01 10.15
N ARG A 95 -1.01 6.31 9.27
CA ARG A 95 -0.25 5.30 8.54
C ARG A 95 0.50 4.33 9.46
N ASP A 96 1.10 4.85 10.53
CA ASP A 96 1.76 4.04 11.56
C ASP A 96 0.77 3.12 12.28
N ALA A 97 -0.36 3.65 12.73
CA ALA A 97 -1.38 2.89 13.44
C ALA A 97 -1.94 1.72 12.59
N PHE A 98 -2.23 1.96 11.31
CA PHE A 98 -2.75 0.91 10.41
C PHE A 98 -1.69 -0.10 9.97
N THR A 99 -0.42 0.30 9.89
CA THR A 99 0.69 -0.65 9.72
C THR A 99 0.85 -1.54 10.95
N GLN A 100 0.82 -0.96 12.16
CA GLN A 100 0.86 -1.71 13.42
C GLN A 100 -0.34 -2.64 13.56
N TRP A 101 -1.53 -2.18 13.15
CA TRP A 101 -2.73 -3.02 13.10
C TRP A 101 -2.53 -4.23 12.18
N GLY A 102 -1.92 -4.03 11.01
CA GLY A 102 -1.56 -5.11 10.11
C GLY A 102 -0.65 -6.16 10.73
N VAL A 103 0.36 -5.72 11.48
CA VAL A 103 1.23 -6.64 12.23
C VAL A 103 0.44 -7.37 13.32
N ALA A 104 -0.47 -6.70 14.02
CA ALA A 104 -1.35 -7.36 14.99
C ALA A 104 -2.24 -8.43 14.33
N GLN A 105 -2.77 -8.18 13.12
CA GLN A 105 -3.51 -9.19 12.36
C GLN A 105 -2.62 -10.37 11.95
N LEU A 106 -1.38 -10.12 11.53
CA LEU A 106 -0.39 -11.14 11.19
C LEU A 106 -0.10 -12.06 12.40
N LEU A 107 0.19 -11.46 13.56
CA LEU A 107 0.47 -12.20 14.80
C LEU A 107 -0.73 -13.04 15.25
N ARG A 108 -1.95 -12.50 15.13
CA ARG A 108 -3.17 -13.24 15.46
C ARG A 108 -3.40 -14.40 14.49
N ARG A 109 -3.19 -14.18 13.18
CA ARG A 109 -3.46 -15.18 12.13
C ARG A 109 -2.44 -16.32 12.12
N TYR A 110 -1.21 -16.02 12.52
CA TYR A 110 -0.07 -16.94 12.50
C TYR A 110 0.59 -17.02 13.89
N ALA A 111 -0.24 -17.18 14.93
CA ALA A 111 0.21 -17.29 16.31
C ALA A 111 1.29 -18.40 16.46
N GLY A 112 2.39 -18.06 17.14
CA GLY A 112 3.55 -18.95 17.33
C GLY A 112 4.40 -19.23 16.09
N ARG A 113 4.07 -18.65 14.92
CA ARG A 113 4.84 -18.83 13.67
C ARG A 113 5.65 -17.60 13.27
N VAL A 114 5.34 -16.42 13.83
CA VAL A 114 6.14 -15.21 13.61
C VAL A 114 7.33 -15.25 14.57
N PRO A 115 8.58 -15.20 14.07
CA PRO A 115 9.77 -15.25 14.91
C PRO A 115 9.92 -13.97 15.72
N ASP A 116 10.80 -14.03 16.72
CA ASP A 116 11.29 -12.84 17.38
C ASP A 116 12.02 -11.96 16.35
N VAL A 117 11.65 -10.69 16.27
CA VAL A 117 12.14 -9.76 15.25
C VAL A 117 12.15 -8.33 15.76
N ASP A 118 13.11 -7.54 15.28
CA ASP A 118 13.31 -6.13 15.62
C ASP A 118 13.33 -5.29 14.33
N ILE A 119 12.34 -4.40 14.20
CA ILE A 119 12.02 -3.70 12.96
C ILE A 119 12.07 -2.20 13.18
N MET A 120 12.87 -1.51 12.37
CA MET A 120 12.82 -0.07 12.19
C MET A 120 11.87 0.26 11.04
N PHE A 121 10.77 0.97 11.30
CA PHE A 121 9.74 1.21 10.28
C PHE A 121 9.63 2.69 9.91
N ALA A 122 9.70 3.00 8.62
CA ALA A 122 9.51 4.33 8.08
C ALA A 122 8.13 4.49 7.42
N CYS A 123 7.42 5.57 7.77
CA CYS A 123 6.04 5.82 7.31
C CYS A 123 5.94 6.89 6.20
N ASP A 124 7.06 7.48 5.78
CA ASP A 124 7.13 8.49 4.72
C ASP A 124 7.20 7.86 3.33
N ASP A 125 7.02 8.70 2.31
CA ASP A 125 6.84 8.23 0.93
C ASP A 125 8.17 7.75 0.31
N ARG A 126 9.22 8.57 0.38
CA ARG A 126 10.47 8.31 -0.35
C ARG A 126 11.44 7.40 0.41
N GLY A 127 12.19 6.60 -0.35
CA GLY A 127 13.34 5.85 0.14
C GLY A 127 14.41 6.75 0.75
N ARG A 128 15.03 6.33 1.87
CA ARG A 128 16.01 7.16 2.61
C ARG A 128 17.34 6.46 2.88
N VAL A 129 17.40 5.13 2.82
CA VAL A 129 18.66 4.39 3.00
C VAL A 129 19.34 4.26 1.64
N ARG A 130 20.17 5.26 1.28
CA ARG A 130 20.83 5.28 -0.05
C ARG A 130 21.88 4.19 -0.16
N ALA A 131 21.84 3.42 -1.24
CA ALA A 131 22.81 2.36 -1.50
C ALA A 131 24.24 2.88 -1.62
N ALA A 132 24.41 4.08 -2.18
CA ALA A 132 25.71 4.73 -2.35
C ALA A 132 26.44 4.98 -1.00
N ASP A 133 25.69 5.23 0.08
CA ASP A 133 26.27 5.49 1.41
C ASP A 133 26.86 4.21 2.05
N PHE A 134 26.56 3.03 1.49
CA PHE A 134 26.98 1.72 2.01
C PHE A 134 27.68 0.86 0.96
N ALA A 135 28.17 1.45 -0.13
CA ALA A 135 28.77 0.70 -1.24
C ALA A 135 29.96 -0.18 -0.83
N ALA A 136 30.79 0.30 0.11
CA ALA A 136 31.94 -0.44 0.62
C ALA A 136 31.57 -1.54 1.63
N ALA A 137 30.43 -1.39 2.33
CA ALA A 137 29.97 -2.33 3.33
C ALA A 137 28.42 -2.42 3.31
N PRO A 138 27.82 -3.14 2.35
CA PRO A 138 26.36 -3.20 2.22
C PRO A 138 25.66 -3.76 3.46
N ALA A 139 26.29 -4.69 4.17
CA ALA A 139 25.77 -5.26 5.41
C ALA A 139 25.67 -4.23 6.55
N ASP A 140 26.39 -3.10 6.45
CA ASP A 140 26.28 -2.01 7.43
C ASP A 140 25.05 -1.11 7.21
N ALA A 141 24.35 -1.25 6.10
CA ALA A 141 23.10 -0.54 5.89
C ALA A 141 22.09 -0.90 6.99
N PRO A 142 21.29 0.07 7.49
CA PRO A 142 20.20 -0.25 8.38
C PRO A 142 19.02 -0.86 7.61
N PRO A 143 18.46 -2.01 8.04
CA PRO A 143 17.31 -2.65 7.38
C PRO A 143 16.00 -1.93 7.76
N VAL A 144 15.76 -0.77 7.14
CA VAL A 144 14.57 0.04 7.40
C VAL A 144 13.42 -0.42 6.52
N PHE A 145 12.32 -0.80 7.14
CA PHE A 145 11.10 -1.21 6.44
C PHE A 145 10.31 0.01 5.98
N ARG A 146 9.75 -0.06 4.76
CA ARG A 146 9.00 1.01 4.10
C ARG A 146 7.98 0.41 3.14
N TYR A 147 7.05 1.23 2.68
CA TYR A 147 6.01 0.85 1.73
C TYR A 147 6.46 0.77 0.26
N CYS A 148 7.59 1.39 -0.11
CA CYS A 148 8.20 1.25 -1.43
C CYS A 148 9.72 1.42 -1.36
N ARG A 149 10.39 1.23 -2.50
CA ARG A 149 11.77 1.68 -2.74
C ARG A 149 12.01 1.98 -4.22
N ASP A 150 13.17 2.52 -4.53
CA ASP A 150 13.70 2.54 -5.90
C ASP A 150 15.07 1.83 -5.97
N ALA A 151 15.68 1.82 -7.16
CA ALA A 151 16.97 1.16 -7.39
C ALA A 151 18.14 1.81 -6.62
N THR A 152 17.98 3.04 -6.13
CA THR A 152 19.02 3.79 -5.42
C THR A 152 18.99 3.60 -3.91
N THR A 153 17.96 2.91 -3.38
CA THR A 153 17.81 2.69 -1.94
C THR A 153 17.80 1.22 -1.55
N LEU A 154 18.13 0.95 -0.28
CA LEU A 154 18.25 -0.36 0.35
C LEU A 154 17.09 -0.64 1.33
N ASP A 155 15.99 0.10 1.21
CA ASP A 155 14.84 -0.06 2.10
C ASP A 155 14.18 -1.43 1.87
N VAL A 156 13.64 -2.03 2.94
CA VAL A 156 12.93 -3.31 2.86
C VAL A 156 11.46 -3.06 2.61
N VAL A 157 10.91 -3.53 1.49
CA VAL A 157 9.53 -3.22 1.12
C VAL A 157 8.56 -4.06 1.95
N PHE A 158 7.52 -3.41 2.46
CA PHE A 158 6.46 -3.96 3.29
C PHE A 158 5.09 -3.51 2.76
N PRO A 159 4.02 -4.32 2.94
CA PRO A 159 2.67 -3.90 2.58
C PRO A 159 2.28 -2.53 3.18
N ASP A 160 1.66 -1.68 2.37
CA ASP A 160 1.23 -0.36 2.84
C ASP A 160 0.08 -0.42 3.87
N TRP A 161 -0.05 0.63 4.67
CA TRP A 161 -1.07 0.73 5.74
C TRP A 161 -2.51 0.59 5.21
N SER A 162 -2.76 1.03 3.98
CA SER A 162 -4.11 1.12 3.41
C SER A 162 -4.70 -0.24 3.02
N PHE A 163 -3.94 -1.33 3.09
CA PHE A 163 -4.52 -2.67 3.11
C PHE A 163 -5.48 -2.88 4.28
N TRP A 164 -5.24 -2.19 5.39
CA TRP A 164 -6.04 -2.28 6.61
C TRP A 164 -7.00 -1.11 6.78
N GLY A 165 -6.74 0.00 6.10
CA GLY A 165 -7.61 1.15 6.04
C GLY A 165 -6.83 2.46 6.00
N TRP A 166 -7.54 3.51 5.61
CA TRP A 166 -7.02 4.88 5.63
C TRP A 166 -8.20 5.83 5.87
N PRO A 167 -8.59 6.02 7.14
CA PRO A 167 -9.86 6.66 7.51
C PRO A 167 -9.91 8.14 7.13
N GLU A 168 -8.77 8.83 7.11
CA GLU A 168 -8.68 10.25 6.73
C GLU A 168 -9.13 10.53 5.30
N VAL A 169 -9.14 9.50 4.43
CA VAL A 169 -9.59 9.58 3.04
C VAL A 169 -10.75 8.63 2.73
N ASN A 170 -11.45 8.17 3.77
CA ASN A 170 -12.59 7.26 3.68
C ASN A 170 -12.31 5.97 2.88
N ILE A 171 -11.10 5.41 3.07
CA ILE A 171 -10.71 4.13 2.50
C ILE A 171 -10.81 3.06 3.58
N GLY A 172 -11.63 2.04 3.32
CA GLY A 172 -11.76 0.87 4.19
C GLY A 172 -10.63 -0.15 4.01
N ALA A 173 -10.68 -1.21 4.80
CA ALA A 173 -9.79 -2.35 4.63
C ALA A 173 -9.97 -3.00 3.25
N TRP A 174 -8.87 -3.51 2.69
CA TRP A 174 -8.81 -4.02 1.33
C TRP A 174 -9.91 -5.02 0.95
N PRO A 175 -10.25 -6.05 1.77
CA PRO A 175 -11.31 -7.00 1.41
C PRO A 175 -12.67 -6.32 1.17
N ALA A 176 -13.05 -5.38 2.04
CA ALA A 176 -14.32 -4.67 1.93
C ALA A 176 -14.31 -3.69 0.74
N THR A 177 -13.18 -3.00 0.50
CA THR A 177 -13.05 -2.11 -0.65
C THR A 177 -13.05 -2.87 -1.98
N LEU A 178 -12.38 -4.02 -2.05
CA LEU A 178 -12.36 -4.87 -3.24
C LEU A 178 -13.77 -5.37 -3.58
N GLU A 179 -14.54 -5.80 -2.58
CA GLU A 179 -15.93 -6.21 -2.77
C GLU A 179 -16.81 -5.05 -3.27
N ALA A 180 -16.64 -3.85 -2.70
CA ALA A 180 -17.34 -2.66 -3.17
C ALA A 180 -16.98 -2.31 -4.63
N VAL A 181 -15.70 -2.42 -5.01
CA VAL A 181 -15.22 -2.21 -6.38
C VAL A 181 -15.82 -3.25 -7.34
N ARG A 182 -15.83 -4.53 -6.97
CA ARG A 182 -16.42 -5.60 -7.78
C ARG A 182 -17.91 -5.37 -8.02
N ARG A 183 -18.65 -5.07 -6.95
CA ARG A 183 -20.08 -4.80 -7.04
C ARG A 183 -20.39 -3.61 -7.94
N GLU A 184 -19.63 -2.51 -7.83
CA GLU A 184 -19.86 -1.33 -8.65
C GLU A 184 -19.48 -1.58 -10.12
N SER A 185 -18.35 -2.24 -10.36
CA SER A 185 -17.87 -2.57 -11.73
C SER A 185 -18.80 -3.53 -12.47
N ALA A 186 -19.52 -4.40 -11.75
CA ALA A 186 -20.51 -5.30 -12.32
C ALA A 186 -21.81 -4.62 -12.77
N ARG A 187 -22.05 -3.35 -12.40
CA ARG A 187 -23.26 -2.62 -12.79
C ARG A 187 -23.33 -2.28 -14.28
N VAL A 188 -22.17 -2.15 -14.92
CA VAL A 188 -22.05 -1.73 -16.32
C VAL A 188 -21.11 -2.68 -17.04
N ARG A 189 -21.57 -3.29 -18.13
CA ARG A 189 -20.73 -4.21 -18.91
C ARG A 189 -19.56 -3.44 -19.52
N TRP A 190 -18.44 -4.12 -19.73
CA TRP A 190 -17.23 -3.51 -20.28
C TRP A 190 -17.46 -2.58 -21.49
N PRO A 191 -18.20 -3.01 -22.55
CA PRO A 191 -18.40 -2.17 -23.73
C PRO A 191 -19.30 -0.94 -23.48
N GLU A 192 -20.02 -0.89 -22.37
CA GLU A 192 -20.93 0.21 -22.01
C GLU A 192 -20.28 1.23 -21.08
N ARG A 193 -19.10 0.92 -20.52
CA ARG A 193 -18.33 1.87 -19.70
C ARG A 193 -17.93 3.08 -20.54
N GLU A 194 -17.72 4.21 -19.87
CA GLU A 194 -17.33 5.46 -20.52
C GLU A 194 -16.02 5.27 -21.31
N PRO A 195 -15.95 5.65 -22.60
CA PRO A 195 -14.87 5.26 -23.50
C PRO A 195 -13.58 6.08 -23.32
N PHE A 196 -13.30 6.54 -22.10
CA PHE A 196 -12.20 7.44 -21.79
C PHE A 196 -11.17 6.83 -20.84
N ALA A 197 -9.94 7.34 -20.93
CA ALA A 197 -8.91 7.11 -19.93
C ALA A 197 -9.11 8.04 -18.74
N PHE A 198 -9.29 7.46 -17.55
CA PHE A 198 -9.61 8.22 -16.35
C PHE A 198 -8.46 8.25 -15.36
N TRP A 199 -8.23 9.43 -14.81
CA TRP A 199 -7.41 9.64 -13.62
C TRP A 199 -7.99 10.74 -12.74
N LYS A 200 -7.98 10.52 -11.43
CA LYS A 200 -8.28 11.56 -10.44
C LYS A 200 -7.26 11.48 -9.31
N GLY A 201 -6.58 12.59 -9.04
CA GLY A 201 -5.54 12.63 -8.02
C GLY A 201 -4.97 14.03 -7.83
N ASN A 202 -4.09 14.20 -6.84
CA ASN A 202 -3.45 15.49 -6.59
C ASN A 202 -2.29 15.67 -7.60
N PRO A 203 -2.34 16.67 -8.51
CA PRO A 203 -1.28 16.92 -9.47
C PRO A 203 -0.06 17.60 -8.85
N GLY A 204 -0.20 18.26 -7.69
CA GLY A 204 0.86 19.03 -7.04
C GLY A 204 1.90 18.19 -6.31
N VAL A 205 1.70 16.87 -6.16
CA VAL A 205 2.64 16.00 -5.43
C VAL A 205 3.80 15.49 -6.29
N ALA A 206 3.71 15.62 -7.62
CA ALA A 206 4.78 15.19 -8.51
C ALA A 206 4.72 15.94 -9.84
N ARG A 207 5.88 16.39 -10.33
CA ARG A 207 5.98 17.09 -11.63
C ARG A 207 5.28 16.32 -12.76
N ILE A 208 5.48 15.01 -12.78
CA ILE A 208 4.94 14.11 -13.81
C ILE A 208 3.40 14.09 -13.85
N ARG A 209 2.73 14.31 -12.71
CA ARG A 209 1.26 14.45 -12.67
C ARG A 209 0.82 15.80 -13.22
N GLY A 210 1.58 16.86 -12.98
CA GLY A 210 1.36 18.15 -13.63
C GLY A 210 1.47 18.05 -15.17
N GLU A 211 2.46 17.30 -15.67
CA GLU A 211 2.59 17.01 -17.10
C GLU A 211 1.40 16.19 -17.64
N LEU A 212 0.93 15.18 -16.90
CA LEU A 212 -0.27 14.42 -17.28
C LEU A 212 -1.49 15.35 -17.46
N MET A 213 -1.69 16.31 -16.56
CA MET A 213 -2.83 17.23 -16.63
C MET A 213 -2.88 18.08 -17.90
N LYS A 214 -1.75 18.28 -18.58
CA LYS A 214 -1.70 19.00 -19.86
C LYS A 214 -2.34 18.23 -21.03
N CYS A 215 -2.75 16.97 -20.82
CA CYS A 215 -3.56 16.20 -21.77
C CYS A 215 -5.06 16.52 -21.67
N ASN A 216 -5.46 17.47 -20.81
CA ASN A 216 -6.82 17.98 -20.82
C ASN A 216 -7.02 18.98 -21.98
N PRO A 217 -8.18 18.99 -22.66
CA PRO A 217 -8.43 19.88 -23.81
C PRO A 217 -8.20 21.37 -23.52
N ALA A 218 -8.37 21.79 -22.27
CA ALA A 218 -8.13 23.16 -21.84
C ALA A 218 -6.66 23.60 -21.92
N SER A 219 -5.70 22.69 -22.13
CA SER A 219 -4.27 22.98 -22.17
C SER A 219 -3.72 23.17 -23.59
N ASP A 220 -4.14 22.36 -24.57
CA ASP A 220 -3.62 22.39 -25.95
C ASP A 220 -4.72 22.40 -27.04
N GLY A 221 -5.99 22.44 -26.64
CA GLY A 221 -7.14 22.42 -27.55
C GLY A 221 -7.49 21.03 -28.10
N LYS A 222 -6.74 19.97 -27.74
CA LYS A 222 -6.95 18.61 -28.27
C LYS A 222 -7.64 17.71 -27.24
N ASP A 223 -8.69 16.98 -27.67
CA ASP A 223 -9.26 15.91 -26.85
C ASP A 223 -8.46 14.61 -27.03
N TRP A 224 -7.67 14.28 -26.01
CA TRP A 224 -6.89 13.06 -25.94
C TRP A 224 -7.70 11.84 -25.48
N ASN A 225 -9.04 11.95 -25.40
CA ASN A 225 -9.93 10.96 -24.78
C ASN A 225 -9.55 10.63 -23.33
N ALA A 226 -8.92 11.61 -22.65
CA ALA A 226 -8.55 11.53 -21.24
C ALA A 226 -9.51 12.38 -20.40
N ARG A 227 -9.85 11.89 -19.22
CA ARG A 227 -10.67 12.57 -18.21
C ARG A 227 -9.85 12.66 -16.94
N LEU A 228 -9.11 13.76 -16.82
CA LEU A 228 -8.11 13.97 -15.78
C LEU A 228 -8.63 15.03 -14.80
N PHE A 229 -8.78 14.65 -13.54
CA PHE A 229 -9.36 15.50 -12.51
C PHE A 229 -8.39 15.75 -11.36
N SER A 230 -8.26 17.02 -10.96
CA SER A 230 -7.54 17.36 -9.74
C SER A 230 -8.34 16.92 -8.51
N GLN A 231 -7.68 16.26 -7.57
CA GLN A 231 -8.27 15.90 -6.29
C GLN A 231 -8.15 17.07 -5.31
N ASP A 232 -9.28 17.74 -5.04
CA ASP A 232 -9.41 18.66 -3.92
C ASP A 232 -9.78 17.86 -2.65
N TRP A 233 -8.84 17.78 -1.71
CA TRP A 233 -9.02 17.05 -0.46
C TRP A 233 -9.96 17.77 0.50
N ASN A 234 -9.94 19.10 0.55
CA ASN A 234 -10.81 19.87 1.44
C ASN A 234 -12.27 19.72 1.02
N HIS A 235 -12.53 19.85 -0.29
CA HIS A 235 -13.85 19.61 -0.84
C HIS A 235 -14.30 18.16 -0.61
N ALA A 236 -13.43 17.17 -0.85
CA ALA A 236 -13.75 15.76 -0.64
C ALA A 236 -14.09 15.44 0.82
N ILE A 237 -13.37 16.03 1.78
CA ILE A 237 -13.68 15.88 3.21
C ILE A 237 -15.06 16.47 3.51
N HIS A 238 -15.34 17.70 3.07
CA HIS A 238 -16.64 18.36 3.31
C HIS A 238 -17.80 17.63 2.64
N ASN A 239 -17.60 17.07 1.44
CA ASN A 239 -18.65 16.38 0.71
C ASN A 239 -18.80 14.90 1.09
N GLY A 240 -17.98 14.37 2.01
CA GLY A 240 -18.00 12.97 2.43
C GLY A 240 -17.49 12.01 1.35
N PHE A 241 -16.54 12.45 0.53
CA PHE A 241 -15.89 11.71 -0.56
C PHE A 241 -16.84 11.22 -1.66
N ARG A 242 -18.04 11.80 -1.78
CA ARG A 242 -19.08 11.36 -2.74
C ARG A 242 -18.58 11.34 -4.18
N ASP A 243 -17.80 12.34 -4.55
CA ASP A 243 -17.24 12.50 -5.90
C ASP A 243 -15.84 11.90 -6.05
N SER A 244 -15.28 11.35 -4.97
CA SER A 244 -13.94 10.74 -4.94
C SER A 244 -13.99 9.26 -4.57
N SER A 245 -15.19 8.66 -4.66
CA SER A 245 -15.43 7.24 -4.38
C SER A 245 -14.66 6.36 -5.36
N ILE A 246 -13.75 5.53 -4.86
CA ILE A 246 -12.94 4.61 -5.67
C ILE A 246 -13.82 3.68 -6.53
N PRO A 247 -14.83 2.96 -5.98
CA PRO A 247 -15.68 2.08 -6.79
C PRO A 247 -16.34 2.79 -7.97
N LYS A 248 -16.88 4.00 -7.77
CA LYS A 248 -17.55 4.76 -8.84
C LYS A 248 -16.61 5.16 -9.97
N GLN A 249 -15.31 5.30 -9.69
CA GLN A 249 -14.31 5.61 -10.70
C GLN A 249 -14.01 4.42 -11.64
N CYS A 250 -14.51 3.21 -11.36
CA CYS A 250 -14.28 2.02 -12.18
C CYS A 250 -15.19 1.91 -13.42
N LEU A 251 -16.13 2.84 -13.59
CA LEU A 251 -17.06 2.85 -14.73
C LEU A 251 -16.45 3.45 -16.03
N HIS A 252 -15.13 3.62 -16.07
CA HIS A 252 -14.39 4.09 -17.26
C HIS A 252 -13.62 2.93 -17.91
N ARG A 253 -13.53 2.96 -19.24
CA ARG A 253 -12.86 1.92 -20.04
C ARG A 253 -11.33 1.90 -19.93
N TYR A 254 -10.71 2.95 -19.44
CA TYR A 254 -9.28 2.88 -19.17
C TYR A 254 -8.98 3.60 -17.86
N LYS A 255 -8.06 3.04 -17.09
CA LYS A 255 -7.55 3.67 -15.87
C LYS A 255 -6.10 4.04 -16.10
N ILE A 256 -5.70 5.19 -15.59
CA ILE A 256 -4.29 5.60 -15.65
C ILE A 256 -3.70 5.42 -14.25
N TYR A 257 -2.58 4.72 -14.17
CA TYR A 257 -1.73 4.75 -12.98
C TYR A 257 -0.54 5.67 -13.22
N ILE A 258 -0.22 6.49 -12.21
CA ILE A 258 0.93 7.38 -12.22
C ILE A 258 1.45 7.58 -10.79
N GLU A 259 2.77 7.53 -10.64
CA GLU A 259 3.48 7.73 -9.38
C GLU A 259 3.10 9.06 -8.70
N GLY A 260 3.21 9.10 -7.38
CA GLY A 260 3.04 10.30 -6.56
C GLY A 260 4.40 10.86 -6.16
N GLU A 261 4.50 11.30 -4.90
CA GLU A 261 5.79 11.69 -4.30
C GLU A 261 6.80 10.52 -4.27
N ALA A 262 6.28 9.29 -4.27
CA ALA A 262 6.96 8.03 -4.54
C ALA A 262 5.98 7.07 -5.25
N TRP A 263 5.85 5.80 -4.82
CA TRP A 263 4.74 4.95 -5.26
C TRP A 263 3.38 5.61 -4.94
N SER A 264 2.35 5.33 -5.74
CA SER A 264 1.01 5.82 -5.46
C SER A 264 0.16 4.71 -4.84
N VAL A 265 -0.37 4.96 -3.65
CA VAL A 265 -1.28 4.06 -2.92
C VAL A 265 -2.51 3.65 -3.76
N SER A 266 -2.86 4.46 -4.76
CA SER A 266 -3.96 4.22 -5.70
C SER A 266 -3.80 2.97 -6.57
N GLU A 267 -2.58 2.42 -6.69
CA GLU A 267 -2.26 1.32 -7.64
C GLU A 267 -3.25 0.16 -7.56
N LYS A 268 -3.35 -0.48 -6.39
CA LYS A 268 -4.22 -1.65 -6.20
C LYS A 268 -5.68 -1.38 -6.51
N TYR A 269 -6.16 -0.19 -6.19
CA TYR A 269 -7.53 0.21 -6.44
C TYR A 269 -7.80 0.41 -7.94
N ILE A 270 -6.84 1.00 -8.65
CA ILE A 270 -6.88 1.15 -10.11
C ILE A 270 -6.86 -0.23 -10.78
N MET A 271 -5.95 -1.11 -10.38
CA MET A 271 -5.83 -2.47 -10.93
C MET A 271 -7.07 -3.32 -10.66
N ALA A 272 -7.80 -3.07 -9.57
CA ALA A 272 -9.01 -3.82 -9.22
C ALA A 272 -10.28 -3.40 -9.97
N CYS A 273 -10.26 -2.32 -10.75
CA CYS A 273 -11.44 -1.82 -11.46
C CYS A 273 -11.92 -2.71 -12.62
N ASP A 274 -11.21 -3.80 -12.95
CA ASP A 274 -11.52 -4.62 -14.14
C ASP A 274 -11.56 -3.76 -15.41
N SER A 275 -10.60 -2.85 -15.52
CA SER A 275 -10.37 -1.98 -16.66
C SER A 275 -8.91 -2.13 -17.09
N PRO A 276 -8.60 -2.19 -18.39
CA PRO A 276 -7.31 -1.80 -18.95
C PRO A 276 -6.63 -0.66 -18.20
N VAL A 277 -5.42 -0.93 -17.73
CA VAL A 277 -4.59 0.06 -17.03
C VAL A 277 -3.49 0.57 -17.94
N LEU A 278 -3.49 1.87 -18.19
CA LEU A 278 -2.38 2.62 -18.76
C LEU A 278 -1.42 2.98 -17.61
N PHE A 279 -0.37 2.21 -17.45
CA PHE A 279 0.54 2.31 -16.31
C PHE A 279 1.75 3.16 -16.71
N VAL A 280 1.85 4.36 -16.17
CA VAL A 280 3.02 5.22 -16.37
C VAL A 280 4.21 4.63 -15.65
N ASN A 281 5.28 4.35 -16.40
CA ASN A 281 6.50 3.75 -15.87
C ASN A 281 7.05 4.58 -14.69
N THR A 282 7.35 3.90 -13.59
CA THR A 282 7.80 4.46 -12.31
C THR A 282 9.10 3.78 -11.89
N PRO A 283 10.02 4.46 -11.18
CA PRO A 283 11.20 3.82 -10.61
C PRO A 283 10.86 3.17 -9.26
N TYR A 284 9.69 3.48 -8.71
CA TYR A 284 9.25 3.02 -7.41
C TYR A 284 8.66 1.63 -7.50
N GLN A 285 9.00 0.81 -6.53
CA GLN A 285 8.58 -0.57 -6.42
C GLN A 285 7.98 -0.79 -5.05
N ASP A 286 6.73 -1.28 -5.02
CA ASP A 286 6.04 -1.77 -3.84
C ASP A 286 5.82 -3.29 -3.94
N ILE A 287 5.10 -3.88 -2.99
CA ILE A 287 4.89 -5.33 -2.97
C ILE A 287 4.05 -5.85 -4.16
N LEU A 288 3.21 -5.02 -4.76
CA LEU A 288 2.30 -5.37 -5.84
C LEU A 288 2.92 -5.12 -7.21
N SER A 289 3.43 -3.91 -7.44
CA SER A 289 4.00 -3.51 -8.74
C SER A 289 5.08 -4.46 -9.25
N ARG A 290 5.85 -5.06 -8.33
CA ARG A 290 6.89 -6.05 -8.66
C ARG A 290 6.35 -7.38 -9.20
N GLY A 291 5.09 -7.71 -8.93
CA GLY A 291 4.41 -8.88 -9.48
C GLY A 291 3.68 -8.63 -10.79
N LEU A 292 3.59 -7.36 -11.24
CA LEU A 292 2.89 -7.00 -12.47
C LEU A 292 3.79 -7.18 -13.70
N VAL A 293 3.20 -7.71 -14.76
CA VAL A 293 3.87 -7.95 -16.06
C VAL A 293 3.24 -7.06 -17.12
N ALA A 294 4.07 -6.24 -17.79
CA ALA A 294 3.64 -5.40 -18.90
C ALA A 294 3.13 -6.24 -20.08
N GLY A 295 2.05 -5.82 -20.71
CA GLY A 295 1.39 -6.54 -21.80
C GLY A 295 0.45 -7.66 -21.35
N GLU A 296 0.61 -8.17 -20.13
CA GLU A 296 -0.32 -9.14 -19.52
C GLU A 296 -1.30 -8.46 -18.56
N HIS A 297 -0.78 -7.66 -17.62
CA HIS A 297 -1.57 -7.03 -16.57
C HIS A 297 -1.90 -5.55 -16.87
N TYR A 298 -1.07 -4.88 -17.66
CA TYR A 298 -1.21 -3.45 -17.95
C TYR A 298 -0.51 -3.05 -19.26
N TRP A 299 -0.85 -1.88 -19.80
CA TRP A 299 -0.13 -1.25 -20.91
C TRP A 299 0.90 -0.22 -20.39
N PRO A 300 2.20 -0.41 -20.66
CA PRO A 300 3.23 0.50 -20.18
C PRO A 300 3.21 1.83 -20.95
N ILE A 301 3.27 2.94 -20.21
CA ILE A 301 3.37 4.29 -20.78
C ILE A 301 4.74 4.88 -20.45
N ASN A 302 5.42 5.40 -21.47
CA ASN A 302 6.73 6.01 -21.30
C ASN A 302 6.63 7.34 -20.54
N ARG A 303 7.17 7.35 -19.33
CA ARG A 303 7.17 8.50 -18.43
C ARG A 303 7.83 9.78 -18.96
N THR A 304 8.73 9.64 -19.95
CA THR A 304 9.45 10.78 -20.56
C THR A 304 8.67 11.41 -21.71
N ARG A 305 7.55 10.80 -22.13
CA ARG A 305 6.71 11.23 -23.25
C ARG A 305 5.22 11.20 -22.91
N ILE A 306 4.87 11.55 -21.66
CA ILE A 306 3.47 11.62 -21.21
C ILE A 306 2.72 12.72 -21.95
N TRP A 307 3.43 13.80 -22.27
CA TRP A 307 2.99 14.88 -23.12
C TRP A 307 3.95 14.92 -24.32
N ILE A 308 3.45 14.93 -25.56
CA ILE A 308 4.25 14.94 -26.80
C ILE A 308 4.11 16.25 -27.52
#